data_AF-A0A966TVF8-F1
#
_entry.id   AF-A0A966TVF8-F1
#
_cell.length_a   1.000
_cell.length_b   1.000
_cell.length_c   1.000
_cell.angle_alpha   90.00
_cell.angle_beta   90.00
_cell.angle_gamma   90.00
#
_symmetry.space_group_name_H-M   'P 1'
#
loop_
_entity.id
_entity.type
_entity.pdbx_description
1 polymer ?
#
loop_
_entity_poly.entity_id
_entity_poly.type
_entity_poly.pdbx_seq_one_letter_code
_entity_poly.pdbx_strand_id
1 'polypeptide(L)'
;MSNLTFWGYRRENGRVGIRNHVVILPLDDLSNAACEAVANNIKGTLALPHHYGRLQFGEDLELHFRTLIGTGANPNVAAVVVIGIEPGWTARVVEGIAKTGKPVQGFAIEQHGDIETIASASRVAKDFLQAASELQREECPLSDLWVSHKCGESDTTSGMGANPTVGNFIDKTDAMGVTNCF
;
A
#
# COMPACT_ATOMS: atom_id res chain seq x y z
N MET A 1 1.98 -26.26 19.44
CA MET A 1 0.80 -25.39 19.19
C MET A 1 0.69 -25.15 17.68
N SER A 2 0.42 -26.20 16.91
CA SER A 2 0.51 -26.17 15.45
C SER A 2 -0.89 -26.13 14.81
N ASN A 3 -1.10 -25.18 13.88
CA ASN A 3 -2.28 -24.91 13.04
C ASN A 3 -3.16 -23.72 13.46
N LEU A 4 -2.57 -22.58 13.84
CA LEU A 4 -3.32 -21.32 13.84
C LEU A 4 -3.39 -20.75 12.43
N THR A 5 -4.60 -20.42 11.99
CA THR A 5 -4.89 -19.82 10.67
C THR A 5 -5.57 -18.47 10.84
N PHE A 6 -5.59 -17.68 9.76
CA PHE A 6 -6.39 -16.46 9.64
C PHE A 6 -6.99 -16.33 8.24
N TRP A 7 -8.09 -15.60 8.12
CA TRP A 7 -8.74 -15.31 6.83
C TRP A 7 -8.04 -14.15 6.12
N GLY A 8 -7.26 -14.46 5.08
CA GLY A 8 -6.47 -13.51 4.30
C GLY A 8 -6.73 -13.59 2.79
N TYR A 9 -6.21 -12.61 2.06
CA TYR A 9 -6.19 -12.59 0.59
C TYR A 9 -4.81 -13.01 0.11
N ARG A 10 -4.67 -14.25 -0.38
CA ARG A 10 -3.42 -14.71 -0.97
C ARG A 10 -3.23 -14.04 -2.33
N ARG A 11 -2.03 -13.50 -2.53
CA ARG A 11 -1.60 -12.87 -3.79
C ARG A 11 -0.83 -13.89 -4.62
N GLU A 12 -0.75 -13.65 -5.93
CA GLU A 12 -0.04 -14.52 -6.88
C GLU A 12 1.44 -14.73 -6.53
N ASN A 13 2.07 -13.72 -5.90
CA ASN A 13 3.44 -13.79 -5.41
C ASN A 13 3.60 -14.52 -4.06
N GLY A 14 2.55 -15.17 -3.56
CA GLY A 14 2.54 -15.95 -2.32
C GLY A 14 2.32 -15.13 -1.04
N ARG A 15 2.44 -13.80 -1.08
CA ARG A 15 2.19 -12.92 0.07
C ARG A 15 0.70 -12.90 0.43
N VAL A 16 0.39 -12.64 1.70
CA VAL A 16 -1.00 -12.59 2.18
C VAL A 16 -1.34 -11.23 2.75
N GLY A 17 -2.46 -10.66 2.29
CA GLY A 17 -3.04 -9.43 2.84
C GLY A 17 -4.19 -9.73 3.79
N ILE A 18 -4.34 -8.93 4.85
CA ILE A 18 -5.53 -8.95 5.74
C ILE A 18 -6.63 -8.00 5.26
N ARG A 19 -6.33 -7.17 4.25
CA ARG A 19 -7.22 -6.24 3.56
C ARG A 19 -7.07 -6.36 2.04
N ASN A 20 -7.97 -5.70 1.31
CA ASN A 20 -8.05 -5.77 -0.15
C ASN A 20 -8.38 -4.39 -0.75
N HIS A 21 -7.40 -3.48 -0.68
CA HIS A 21 -7.56 -2.10 -1.12
C HIS A 21 -7.21 -1.94 -2.60
N VAL A 22 -7.97 -1.10 -3.31
CA VAL A 22 -7.53 -0.48 -4.55
C VAL A 22 -7.02 0.91 -4.20
N VAL A 23 -5.73 1.15 -4.43
CA VAL A 23 -5.06 2.37 -4.00
C VAL A 23 -4.94 3.34 -5.17
N ILE A 24 -5.26 4.61 -4.92
CA ILE A 24 -4.93 5.72 -5.81
C ILE A 24 -3.73 6.44 -5.20
N LEU A 25 -2.55 6.17 -5.75
CA LEU A 25 -1.27 6.58 -5.19
C LEU A 25 -0.75 7.84 -5.91
N PRO A 26 -0.73 9.00 -5.25
CA PRO A 26 -0.02 10.16 -5.77
C PRO A 26 1.48 9.90 -5.71
N LEU A 27 2.19 10.28 -6.76
CA LEU A 27 3.66 10.26 -6.78
C LEU A 27 4.25 11.45 -6.02
N ASP A 28 3.53 12.57 -6.07
CA ASP A 28 3.93 13.87 -5.58
C ASP A 28 2.71 14.61 -4.99
N ASP A 29 2.99 15.65 -4.23
CA ASP A 29 1.97 16.43 -3.54
C ASP A 29 1.04 17.20 -4.48
N LEU A 30 1.48 17.51 -5.70
CA LEU A 30 0.64 18.14 -6.73
C LEU A 30 -0.43 17.18 -7.26
N SER A 31 -0.09 15.90 -7.34
CA SER A 31 -0.98 14.84 -7.81
C SER A 31 -2.04 14.42 -6.79
N ASN A 32 -1.92 14.86 -5.53
CA ASN A 32 -2.87 14.55 -4.46
C ASN A 32 -4.32 14.88 -4.85
N ALA A 33 -4.57 16.09 -5.38
CA ALA A 33 -5.93 16.53 -5.72
C ALA A 33 -6.57 15.63 -6.79
N ALA A 34 -5.80 15.21 -7.79
CA ALA A 34 -6.27 14.27 -8.80
C ALA A 34 -6.57 12.89 -8.19
N CYS A 35 -5.71 12.37 -7.31
CA CYS A 35 -5.93 11.09 -6.63
C CYS A 35 -7.18 11.12 -5.73
N GLU A 36 -7.36 12.18 -4.95
CA GLU A 36 -8.53 12.37 -4.10
C GLU A 36 -9.81 12.51 -4.92
N ALA A 37 -9.78 13.21 -6.05
CA ALA A 37 -10.91 13.32 -6.96
C ALA A 37 -11.31 11.95 -7.56
N VAL A 38 -10.33 11.13 -7.96
CA VAL A 38 -10.59 9.75 -8.42
C VAL A 38 -11.22 8.92 -7.30
N ALA A 39 -10.68 8.97 -6.08
CA ALA A 39 -11.25 8.24 -4.95
C ALA A 39 -12.66 8.75 -4.56
N ASN A 40 -12.93 10.04 -4.77
CA ASN A 40 -14.26 10.59 -4.59
C ASN A 40 -15.25 10.06 -5.65
N ASN A 41 -14.82 9.90 -6.90
CA ASN A 41 -15.64 9.37 -7.98
C ASN A 41 -15.89 7.86 -7.84
N ILE A 42 -14.86 7.10 -7.48
CA ILE A 42 -14.90 5.64 -7.38
C ILE A 42 -14.86 5.21 -5.91
N LYS A 43 -16.04 5.22 -5.28
CA LYS A 43 -16.20 4.84 -3.87
C LYS A 43 -15.70 3.42 -3.63
N GLY A 44 -14.92 3.22 -2.56
CA GLY A 44 -14.28 1.94 -2.22
C GLY A 44 -12.80 1.87 -2.58
N THR A 45 -12.30 2.80 -3.38
CA THR A 45 -10.86 3.04 -3.54
C THR A 45 -10.31 3.92 -2.42
N LEU A 46 -8.98 3.91 -2.23
CA LEU A 46 -8.28 4.63 -1.17
C LEU A 46 -7.20 5.52 -1.77
N ALA A 47 -7.38 6.84 -1.70
CA ALA A 47 -6.32 7.79 -1.97
C ALA A 47 -5.35 7.89 -0.78
N LEU A 48 -4.05 7.98 -1.04
CA LEU A 48 -3.00 8.09 -0.02
C LEU A 48 -2.18 9.38 -0.21
N PRO A 49 -2.75 10.56 0.11
CA PRO A 49 -2.06 11.83 -0.09
C PRO A 49 -0.86 11.99 0.84
N HIS A 50 0.17 12.68 0.36
CA HIS A 50 1.36 13.01 1.13
C HIS A 50 2.00 14.33 0.69
N HIS A 51 2.93 14.87 1.49
CA HIS A 51 3.58 16.16 1.23
C HIS A 51 4.90 16.08 0.44
N TYR A 52 5.36 14.87 0.09
CA TYR A 52 6.63 14.61 -0.59
C TYR A 52 6.48 14.50 -2.13
N GLY A 53 7.60 14.28 -2.83
CA GLY A 53 7.65 14.06 -4.29
C GLY A 53 8.13 15.26 -5.12
N ARG A 54 8.53 16.34 -4.46
CA ARG A 54 9.27 17.46 -5.07
C ARG A 54 10.55 17.76 -4.30
N LEU A 55 11.59 18.13 -5.05
CA LEU A 55 12.89 18.60 -4.55
C LEU A 55 13.71 17.57 -3.75
N GLN A 56 13.35 16.28 -3.76
CA GLN A 56 14.24 15.22 -3.30
C GLN A 56 15.35 14.98 -4.32
N PHE A 57 16.55 14.66 -3.85
CA PHE A 57 17.71 14.32 -4.69
C PHE A 57 18.58 13.27 -4.01
N GLY A 58 19.42 12.59 -4.79
CA GLY A 58 20.32 11.56 -4.28
C GLY A 58 19.57 10.46 -3.52
N GLU A 59 20.09 10.09 -2.34
CA GLU A 59 19.52 9.01 -1.52
C GLU A 59 18.10 9.29 -1.02
N ASP A 60 17.73 10.56 -0.83
CA ASP A 60 16.38 10.93 -0.40
C ASP A 60 15.34 10.66 -1.50
N LEU A 61 15.72 10.95 -2.76
CA LEU A 61 14.88 10.62 -3.92
C LEU A 61 14.72 9.10 -4.08
N GLU A 62 15.80 8.35 -3.88
CA GLU A 62 15.76 6.89 -3.93
C GLU A 62 14.90 6.29 -2.80
N LEU A 63 14.96 6.86 -1.60
CA LEU A 63 14.09 6.50 -0.48
C LEU A 63 12.62 6.81 -0.79
N HIS A 64 12.33 7.96 -1.41
CA HIS A 64 10.97 8.33 -1.84
C HIS A 64 10.37 7.28 -2.78
N PHE A 65 11.09 6.95 -3.86
CA PHE A 65 10.63 5.92 -4.80
C PHE A 65 10.48 4.56 -4.15
N ARG A 66 11.44 4.14 -3.32
CA ARG A 66 11.36 2.88 -2.59
C ARG A 66 10.14 2.83 -1.67
N THR A 67 9.80 3.94 -1.03
CA THR A 67 8.64 4.05 -0.13
C THR A 67 7.32 3.95 -0.88
N LEU A 68 7.19 4.64 -2.01
CA LEU A 68 5.99 4.57 -2.85
C LEU A 68 5.80 3.18 -3.47
N ILE A 69 6.88 2.60 -4.01
CA ILE A 69 6.87 1.24 -4.54
C ILE A 69 6.50 0.24 -3.44
N GLY A 70 7.09 0.38 -2.23
CA GLY A 70 6.76 -0.45 -1.07
C GLY A 70 5.29 -0.33 -0.64
N THR A 71 4.74 0.88 -0.69
CA THR A 71 3.32 1.16 -0.39
C THR A 71 2.42 0.43 -1.37
N GLY A 72 2.67 0.57 -2.67
CA GLY A 72 1.93 -0.14 -3.70
C GLY A 72 2.15 -1.66 -3.66
N ALA A 73 3.35 -2.13 -3.29
CA ALA A 73 3.71 -3.54 -3.18
C ALA A 73 3.04 -4.27 -2.00
N ASN A 74 2.56 -3.55 -0.99
CA ASN A 74 1.95 -4.12 0.22
C ASN A 74 0.84 -5.15 -0.13
N PRO A 75 0.79 -6.33 0.50
CA PRO A 75 -0.19 -7.37 0.16
C PRO A 75 -1.65 -7.00 0.52
N ASN A 76 -1.87 -5.98 1.35
CA ASN A 76 -3.19 -5.39 1.57
C ASN A 76 -3.71 -4.61 0.35
N VAL A 77 -2.85 -4.34 -0.64
CA VAL A 77 -3.18 -3.62 -1.87
C VAL A 77 -3.35 -4.62 -3.00
N ALA A 78 -4.57 -4.68 -3.53
CA ALA A 78 -4.98 -5.55 -4.63
C ALA A 78 -4.52 -5.00 -5.98
N ALA A 79 -4.68 -3.69 -6.17
CA ALA A 79 -4.34 -2.98 -7.40
C ALA A 79 -4.02 -1.50 -7.11
N VAL A 80 -3.28 -0.85 -8.02
CA VAL A 80 -2.81 0.52 -7.83
C VAL A 80 -3.02 1.37 -9.08
N VAL A 81 -3.59 2.57 -8.93
CA VAL A 81 -3.50 3.63 -9.92
C VAL A 81 -2.49 4.64 -9.42
N VAL A 82 -1.40 4.86 -10.17
CA VAL A 82 -0.37 5.86 -9.84
C VAL A 82 -0.66 7.12 -10.66
N ILE A 83 -0.70 8.28 -10.01
CA ILE A 83 -0.81 9.57 -10.69
C ILE A 83 0.38 10.43 -10.30
N GLY A 84 1.13 10.92 -11.28
CA GLY A 84 2.23 11.86 -11.10
C GLY A 84 2.10 13.05 -12.03
N ILE A 85 2.99 14.04 -11.85
CA ILE A 85 3.06 15.19 -12.77
C ILE A 85 3.47 14.72 -14.16
N GLU A 86 4.56 13.95 -14.26
CA GLU A 86 5.24 13.61 -15.51
C GLU A 86 5.42 12.08 -15.68
N PRO A 87 5.51 11.56 -16.92
CA PRO A 87 5.44 10.12 -17.19
C PRO A 87 6.64 9.29 -16.73
N GLY A 88 7.85 9.83 -16.67
CA GLY A 88 9.09 9.10 -16.35
C GLY A 88 9.14 8.56 -14.92
N TRP A 89 9.00 9.43 -13.92
CA TRP A 89 8.94 9.06 -12.52
C TRP A 89 7.67 8.26 -12.21
N THR A 90 6.56 8.58 -12.87
CA THR A 90 5.33 7.79 -12.78
C THR A 90 5.58 6.35 -13.22
N ALA A 91 6.22 6.16 -14.39
CA ALA A 91 6.58 4.84 -14.90
C ALA A 91 7.52 4.10 -13.93
N ARG A 92 8.50 4.79 -13.33
CA ARG A 92 9.41 4.19 -12.34
C ARG A 92 8.66 3.55 -11.16
N VAL A 93 7.65 4.23 -10.62
CA VAL A 93 6.82 3.70 -9.52
C VAL A 93 5.95 2.54 -10.02
N VAL A 94 5.31 2.70 -11.18
CA VAL A 94 4.47 1.65 -11.80
C VAL A 94 5.26 0.37 -12.04
N GLU A 95 6.42 0.45 -12.67
CA GLU A 95 7.31 -0.68 -12.95
C GLU A 95 7.79 -1.36 -11.67
N GLY A 96 8.13 -0.57 -10.64
CA GLY A 96 8.50 -1.09 -9.33
C GLY A 96 7.40 -1.92 -8.68
N ILE A 97 6.15 -1.43 -8.73
CA ILE A 97 4.98 -2.14 -8.19
C ILE A 97 4.64 -3.37 -9.05
N ALA A 98 4.71 -3.25 -10.38
CA ALA A 98 4.37 -4.32 -11.32
C ALA A 98 5.21 -5.59 -11.12
N LYS A 99 6.45 -5.46 -10.63
CA LYS A 99 7.31 -6.61 -10.25
C LYS A 99 6.67 -7.53 -9.21
N THR A 100 5.69 -7.06 -8.45
CA THR A 100 4.95 -7.88 -7.49
C THR A 100 3.86 -8.75 -8.12
N GLY A 101 3.58 -8.57 -9.42
CA GLY A 101 2.52 -9.28 -10.16
C GLY A 101 1.14 -8.64 -10.06
N LYS A 102 0.96 -7.57 -9.27
CA LYS A 102 -0.36 -6.94 -9.11
C LYS A 102 -0.71 -5.98 -10.26
N PRO A 103 -2.00 -5.80 -10.58
CA PRO A 103 -2.45 -4.79 -11.53
C PRO A 103 -2.04 -3.38 -11.08
N VAL A 104 -1.36 -2.65 -11.97
CA VAL A 104 -0.96 -1.27 -11.73
C VAL A 104 -0.99 -0.47 -13.04
N GLN A 105 -1.47 0.77 -12.99
CA GLN A 105 -1.52 1.67 -14.14
C GLN A 105 -1.10 3.09 -13.73
N GLY A 106 -0.27 3.73 -14.55
CA GLY A 106 0.17 5.11 -14.36
C GLY A 106 -0.57 6.12 -15.23
N PHE A 107 -0.73 7.33 -14.72
CA PHE A 107 -1.21 8.50 -15.44
C PHE A 107 -0.35 9.73 -15.11
N ALA A 108 -0.15 10.61 -16.08
CA ALA A 108 0.59 11.86 -15.92
C ALA A 108 -0.33 13.05 -16.16
N ILE A 109 -0.29 14.02 -15.25
CA ILE A 109 -1.11 15.25 -15.36
C ILE A 109 -0.59 16.16 -16.46
N GLU A 110 0.72 16.23 -16.66
CA GLU A 110 1.32 17.02 -17.73
C GLU A 110 0.77 16.60 -19.09
N GLN A 111 0.50 17.58 -19.96
CA GLN A 111 -0.11 17.44 -21.29
C GLN A 111 -1.58 17.01 -21.33
N HIS A 112 -2.17 16.54 -20.23
CA HIS A 112 -3.58 16.09 -20.17
C HIS A 112 -4.45 16.99 -19.27
N GLY A 113 -3.83 17.62 -18.26
CA GLY A 113 -4.53 18.36 -17.22
C GLY A 113 -5.35 17.45 -16.28
N ASP A 114 -5.85 18.04 -15.20
CA ASP A 114 -6.52 17.27 -14.14
C ASP A 114 -7.81 16.59 -14.63
N ILE A 115 -8.65 17.28 -15.39
CA ILE A 115 -9.97 16.76 -15.78
C ILE A 115 -9.86 15.47 -16.59
N GLU A 116 -8.99 15.46 -17.61
CA GLU A 116 -8.78 14.28 -18.45
C GLU A 116 -8.09 13.15 -17.66
N THR A 117 -7.07 13.50 -16.86
CA THR A 117 -6.35 12.55 -16.02
C THR A 117 -7.28 11.85 -15.03
N ILE A 118 -8.10 12.63 -14.32
CA ILE A 118 -9.09 12.11 -13.36
C ILE A 118 -10.11 11.22 -14.07
N ALA A 119 -10.62 11.62 -15.24
CA ALA A 119 -11.59 10.81 -15.98
C ALA A 119 -11.00 9.46 -16.42
N SER A 120 -9.78 9.46 -16.95
CA SER A 120 -9.10 8.25 -17.42
C SER A 120 -8.68 7.34 -16.27
N ALA A 121 -8.11 7.91 -15.20
CA ALA A 121 -7.77 7.18 -13.98
C ALA A 121 -9.01 6.58 -13.29
N SER A 122 -10.15 7.29 -13.29
CA SER A 122 -11.41 6.80 -12.70
C SER A 122 -11.95 5.57 -13.42
N ARG A 123 -11.79 5.47 -14.74
CA ARG A 123 -12.22 4.29 -15.50
C ARG A 123 -11.41 3.05 -15.10
N VAL A 124 -10.09 3.18 -15.01
CA VAL A 124 -9.22 2.08 -14.59
C VAL A 124 -9.43 1.71 -13.12
N ALA A 125 -9.59 2.71 -12.25
CA ALA A 125 -9.87 2.48 -10.83
C ALA A 125 -11.18 1.71 -10.62
N LYS A 126 -12.22 1.99 -11.42
CA LYS A 126 -13.48 1.24 -11.41
C LYS A 126 -13.26 -0.22 -11.80
N ASP A 127 -12.52 -0.48 -12.88
CA ASP A 127 -12.29 -1.85 -13.36
C ASP A 127 -11.44 -2.65 -12.35
N PHE A 128 -10.42 -2.02 -11.75
CA PHE A 128 -9.65 -2.60 -10.66
C PHE A 128 -10.50 -2.89 -9.42
N LEU A 129 -11.41 -1.99 -9.05
CA LEU A 129 -12.30 -2.18 -7.91
C LEU A 129 -13.26 -3.35 -8.14
N GLN A 130 -13.81 -3.47 -9.36
CA GLN A 130 -14.65 -4.59 -9.73
C GLN A 130 -13.88 -5.92 -9.60
N ALA A 131 -12.71 -6.03 -10.22
CA ALA A 131 -11.89 -7.24 -10.13
C ALA A 131 -11.47 -7.57 -8.68
N ALA A 132 -11.08 -6.56 -7.91
CA ALA A 132 -10.71 -6.76 -6.51
C ALA A 132 -11.89 -7.25 -5.67
N SER A 133 -13.13 -6.82 -5.96
CA SER A 133 -14.33 -7.20 -5.21
C SER A 133 -14.71 -8.67 -5.38
N GLU A 134 -14.25 -9.33 -6.43
CA GLU A 134 -14.50 -10.76 -6.71
C GLU A 134 -13.55 -11.67 -5.91
N LEU A 135 -12.47 -11.14 -5.35
CA LEU A 135 -11.52 -11.90 -4.55
C LEU A 135 -12.13 -12.27 -3.19
N GLN A 136 -12.02 -13.56 -2.83
CA GLN A 136 -12.46 -14.07 -1.54
C GLN A 136 -11.27 -14.31 -0.61
N ARG A 137 -11.53 -14.25 0.70
CA ARG A 137 -10.55 -14.64 1.70
C ARG A 137 -10.45 -16.16 1.74
N GLU A 138 -9.25 -16.64 2.04
CA GLU A 138 -8.96 -18.05 2.33
C GLU A 138 -8.23 -18.20 3.65
N GLU A 139 -8.25 -19.40 4.23
CA GLU A 139 -7.48 -19.70 5.43
C GLU A 139 -5.98 -19.75 5.08
N CYS A 140 -5.22 -18.85 5.71
CA CYS A 140 -3.78 -18.76 5.58
C CYS A 140 -3.11 -19.12 6.91
N PRO A 141 -1.96 -19.81 6.91
CA PRO A 141 -1.22 -20.08 8.14
C PRO A 141 -0.75 -18.77 8.79
N LEU A 142 -0.68 -18.76 10.12
CA LEU A 142 -0.26 -17.56 10.87
C LEU A 142 1.15 -17.07 10.46
N SER A 143 2.03 -17.97 10.00
CA SER A 143 3.38 -17.64 9.48
C SER A 143 3.37 -16.70 8.28
N ASP A 144 2.26 -16.58 7.55
CA ASP A 144 2.13 -15.63 6.44
C ASP A 144 1.90 -14.18 6.94
N LEU A 145 1.65 -13.99 8.24
CA LEU A 145 1.37 -12.68 8.82
C LEU A 145 2.64 -11.86 9.04
N TRP A 146 2.54 -10.57 8.70
CA TRP A 146 3.56 -9.57 8.97
C TRP A 146 2.98 -8.52 9.92
N VAL A 147 3.63 -8.32 11.07
CA VAL A 147 3.16 -7.41 12.11
C VAL A 147 4.21 -6.34 12.38
N SER A 148 3.84 -5.08 12.16
CA SER A 148 4.66 -3.93 12.53
C SER A 148 4.21 -3.40 13.87
N HIS A 149 5.16 -3.16 14.77
CA HIS A 149 4.97 -2.61 16.09
C HIS A 149 5.53 -1.20 16.11
N LYS A 150 4.78 -0.25 16.62
CA LYS A 150 5.26 1.13 16.75
C LYS A 150 4.66 1.76 17.99
N CYS A 151 5.51 2.36 18.82
CA CYS A 151 5.05 3.23 19.89
C CYS A 151 4.44 4.49 19.28
N GLY A 152 3.31 4.94 19.82
CA GLY A 152 2.71 6.23 19.50
C GLY A 152 3.41 7.34 20.27
N GLU A 153 2.74 7.86 21.30
CA GLU A 153 3.30 8.83 22.24
C GLU A 153 3.91 8.11 23.44
N SER A 154 5.15 8.47 23.80
CA SER A 154 5.82 7.85 24.93
C SER A 154 5.22 8.34 26.24
N ASP A 155 4.82 7.42 27.11
CA ASP A 155 4.45 7.72 28.49
C ASP A 155 5.27 6.89 29.50
N THR A 156 5.17 7.24 30.79
CA THR A 156 5.90 6.57 31.87
C THR A 156 5.48 5.11 32.08
N THR A 157 4.29 4.71 31.61
CA THR A 157 3.74 3.36 31.77
C THR A 157 4.02 2.45 30.57
N SER A 158 4.43 3.03 29.43
CA SER A 158 4.64 2.32 28.16
C SER A 158 5.67 1.21 28.33
N GLY A 159 6.81 1.52 28.96
CA GLY A 159 7.85 0.55 29.29
C GLY A 159 7.51 -0.43 30.41
N MET A 160 6.43 -0.18 31.17
CA MET A 160 6.02 -1.02 32.30
C MET A 160 4.86 -1.97 31.96
N GLY A 161 4.02 -1.62 30.97
CA GLY A 161 2.81 -2.37 30.62
C GLY A 161 2.69 -2.71 29.13
N ALA A 162 2.45 -1.70 28.30
CA ALA A 162 2.15 -1.90 26.88
C ALA A 162 3.32 -2.54 26.11
N ASN A 163 4.53 -2.00 26.26
CA ASN A 163 5.70 -2.50 25.53
C ASN A 163 6.10 -3.91 25.97
N PRO A 164 6.13 -4.26 27.28
CA PRO A 164 6.32 -5.65 27.70
C PRO A 164 5.24 -6.61 27.19
N THR A 165 3.99 -6.14 27.09
CA THR A 165 2.88 -6.96 26.55
C THR A 165 3.08 -7.24 25.06
N VAL A 166 3.48 -6.22 24.29
CA VAL A 166 3.85 -6.37 22.87
C VAL A 166 5.09 -7.25 22.72
N GLY A 167 6.10 -7.12 23.58
CA GLY A 167 7.28 -7.99 23.59
C GLY A 167 6.90 -9.47 23.77
N ASN A 168 6.04 -9.79 24.75
CA ASN A 168 5.52 -11.14 24.93
C ASN A 168 4.69 -11.65 23.75
N PHE A 169 4.00 -10.76 23.02
CA PHE A 169 3.33 -11.11 21.77
C PHE A 169 4.34 -11.44 20.66
N ILE A 170 5.40 -10.64 20.52
CA ILE A 170 6.48 -10.87 19.55
C ILE A 170 7.14 -12.22 19.83
N ASP A 171 7.58 -12.50 21.06
CA ASP A 171 8.24 -13.77 21.41
C ASP A 171 7.38 -15.00 21.06
N LYS A 172 6.07 -14.92 21.32
CA LYS A 172 5.14 -16.00 21.03
C LYS A 172 4.92 -16.20 19.53
N THR A 173 4.81 -15.10 18.78
CA THR A 173 4.49 -15.16 17.34
C THR A 173 5.72 -15.39 16.47
N ASP A 174 6.89 -14.96 16.91
CA ASP A 174 8.18 -15.26 16.27
C ASP A 174 8.44 -16.77 16.23
N ALA A 175 8.19 -17.46 17.36
CA ALA A 175 8.23 -18.92 17.43
C ALA A 175 7.20 -19.62 16.52
N MET A 176 6.19 -18.90 16.02
CA MET A 176 5.18 -19.37 15.07
C MET A 176 5.51 -19.00 13.62
N GLY A 177 6.64 -18.34 13.37
CA GLY A 177 7.09 -17.92 12.03
C GLY A 177 6.48 -16.62 11.53
N VAL A 178 5.80 -15.85 12.39
CA VAL A 178 5.29 -14.51 12.05
C VAL A 178 6.46 -13.57 11.86
N THR A 179 6.46 -12.78 10.78
CA THR A 179 7.47 -11.71 10.63
C THR A 179 7.08 -10.50 11.46
N ASN A 180 7.89 -10.18 12.47
CA ASN A 180 7.70 -9.00 13.32
C ASN A 180 8.70 -7.89 12.94
N CYS A 181 8.22 -6.66 12.83
CA CYS A 181 9.04 -5.46 12.60
C CYS A 181 8.78 -4.45 13.74
N PHE A 182 9.81 -3.87 14.35
CA PHE A 182 9.66 -2.90 15.45
C PHE A 182 10.64 -1.72 15.28
#